data_AF-A0A7G9GTP8-F1
#
_entry.id   AF-A0A7G9GTP8-F1
#
_cell.length_a   1.000
_cell.length_b   1.000
_cell.length_c   1.000
_cell.angle_alpha   90.00
_cell.angle_beta   90.00
_cell.angle_gamma   90.00
#
_symmetry.space_group_name_H-M   'P 1'
#
loop_
_entity.id
_entity.type
_entity.pdbx_description
1 polymer ?
#
loop_
_entity_poly.entity_id
_entity_poly.type
_entity_poly.pdbx_seq_one_letter_code
_entity_poly.pdbx_strand_id
1 'polypeptide(L)'
;MKSYIKQKWMLLLGIVIVWMMNRVYYVYLSPVHIQQSDIYYMDFLIAIIILGLIVIDYYRTWKHHKEIDDLLECQEYIVCDDLHQPLYDHEALFIHNEQIYHQDIEDSYQKLCELQEYISRWSHEIKLPLAALHMMNERNDDVTLRMEIKEQCEKMEQLLHTMLTGCKTWNSHYDKKIELLSLKGIVDKSIRHQSFFLIKEHFEIDNQITDEKVLSDEQWLVYMLDQIIHNAIKYHKEQPKLSLYTEMKGNRTILHIRDNGIGICKEDILSVFEKGYTGNNVRNGEYKSTGMGLYFVRQIARMLEHQIEIVSIPQKYTDVCIIFDHHLDFFNITEL
;
A
#
# COMPACT_ATOMS: atom_id res chain seq x y z
N MET A 1 25.41 15.10 -36.33
CA MET A 1 26.61 14.80 -37.14
C MET A 1 27.67 13.96 -36.41
N LYS A 2 28.13 14.35 -35.19
CA LYS A 2 29.11 13.55 -34.40
C LYS A 2 28.60 12.15 -33.99
N SER A 3 27.30 12.02 -33.66
CA SER A 3 26.70 10.71 -33.30
C SER A 3 26.64 9.74 -34.49
N TYR A 4 26.20 10.23 -35.66
CA TYR A 4 26.12 9.47 -36.91
C TYR A 4 27.48 8.88 -37.35
N ILE A 5 28.54 9.69 -37.32
CA ILE A 5 29.90 9.26 -37.69
C ILE A 5 30.42 8.18 -36.71
N LYS A 6 30.08 8.30 -35.42
CA LYS A 6 30.49 7.34 -34.38
C LYS A 6 29.76 6.00 -34.52
N GLN A 7 28.48 6.01 -34.87
CA GLN A 7 27.68 4.79 -35.06
C GLN A 7 28.01 4.05 -36.36
N LYS A 8 28.35 4.76 -37.44
CA LYS A 8 28.57 4.17 -38.78
C LYS A 8 30.05 4.09 -39.18
N TRP A 9 30.98 4.28 -38.25
CA TRP A 9 32.43 4.31 -38.51
C TRP A 9 32.95 3.03 -39.19
N MET A 10 32.36 1.86 -38.88
CA MET A 10 32.75 0.58 -39.49
C MET A 10 32.33 0.49 -40.96
N LEU A 11 31.18 1.07 -41.32
CA LEU A 11 30.71 1.16 -42.71
C LEU A 11 31.60 2.11 -43.52
N LEU A 12 31.97 3.26 -42.93
CA LEU A 12 32.90 4.21 -43.54
C LEU A 12 34.30 3.60 -43.72
N LEU A 13 34.79 2.83 -42.73
CA LEU A 13 36.03 2.08 -42.83
C LEU A 13 35.97 1.02 -43.95
N GLY A 14 34.86 0.30 -44.07
CA GLY A 14 34.64 -0.67 -45.15
C GLY A 14 34.69 -0.04 -46.54
N ILE A 15 34.10 1.16 -46.70
CA ILE A 15 34.16 1.93 -47.96
C ILE A 15 35.61 2.31 -48.31
N VAL A 16 36.38 2.77 -47.32
CA VAL A 16 37.79 3.13 -47.52
C VAL A 16 38.63 1.90 -47.90
N ILE A 17 38.37 0.75 -47.29
CA ILE A 17 39.04 -0.51 -47.62
C ILE A 17 38.72 -0.94 -49.06
N VAL A 18 37.47 -0.91 -49.47
CA VAL A 18 37.06 -1.25 -50.85
C VAL A 18 37.72 -0.30 -51.86
N TRP A 19 37.77 1.00 -51.56
CA TRP A 19 38.46 1.98 -52.40
C TRP A 19 39.96 1.69 -52.51
N MET A 20 40.61 1.35 -51.40
CA MET A 20 42.03 0.96 -51.38
C MET A 20 42.28 -0.34 -52.17
N MET A 21 41.43 -1.35 -52.03
CA MET A 21 41.53 -2.61 -52.76
C MET A 21 41.35 -2.42 -54.27
N ASN A 22 40.39 -1.58 -54.68
CA ASN A 22 40.16 -1.22 -56.08
C ASN A 22 41.42 -0.59 -56.69
N ARG A 23 42.05 0.34 -55.97
CA ARG A 23 43.29 0.99 -56.39
C ARG A 23 44.46 0.01 -56.53
N VAL A 24 44.61 -0.95 -55.61
CA VAL A 24 45.63 -2.00 -55.69
C VAL A 24 45.39 -2.92 -56.89
N TYR A 25 44.14 -3.29 -57.16
CA TYR A 25 43.77 -4.14 -58.29
C TYR A 25 44.15 -3.50 -59.65
N TYR A 26 43.78 -2.24 -59.87
CA TYR A 26 44.06 -1.58 -61.16
C TYR A 26 45.53 -1.24 -61.38
N VAL A 27 46.30 -1.01 -60.31
CA VAL A 27 47.73 -0.68 -60.42
C VAL A 27 48.61 -1.93 -60.58
N TYR A 28 48.24 -3.06 -59.96
CA TYR A 28 49.13 -4.21 -59.82
C TYR A 28 48.68 -5.50 -60.54
N LEU A 29 47.37 -5.70 -60.73
CA LEU A 29 46.80 -6.96 -61.21
C LEU A 29 46.18 -6.88 -62.61
N SER A 30 45.86 -5.69 -63.11
CA SER A 30 45.30 -5.53 -64.45
C SER A 30 46.38 -5.67 -65.54
N PRO A 31 46.26 -6.60 -66.49
CA PRO A 31 47.21 -6.78 -67.59
C PRO A 31 47.03 -5.77 -68.75
N VAL A 32 46.11 -4.81 -68.61
CA VAL A 32 45.78 -3.80 -69.64
C VAL A 32 46.38 -2.44 -69.26
N HIS A 33 47.09 -1.79 -70.20
CA HIS A 33 47.59 -0.41 -70.02
C HIS A 33 46.44 0.61 -70.06
N ILE A 34 45.74 0.73 -68.93
CA ILE A 34 44.66 1.69 -68.74
C ILE A 34 45.26 3.10 -68.56
N GLN A 35 44.69 4.12 -69.21
CA GLN A 35 45.13 5.51 -69.02
C GLN A 35 44.73 6.00 -67.62
N GLN A 36 45.57 6.83 -66.99
CA GLN A 36 45.30 7.36 -65.65
C GLN A 36 43.95 8.10 -65.56
N SER A 37 43.48 8.70 -66.66
CA SER A 37 42.17 9.36 -66.76
C SER A 37 40.99 8.43 -66.46
N ASP A 38 41.06 7.17 -66.85
CA ASP A 38 39.95 6.22 -66.74
C ASP A 38 39.75 5.75 -65.30
N ILE A 39 40.86 5.64 -64.55
CA ILE A 39 40.84 5.31 -63.11
C ILE A 39 40.19 6.45 -62.33
N TYR A 40 40.57 7.70 -62.60
CA TYR A 40 39.96 8.87 -61.96
C TYR A 40 38.47 9.00 -62.27
N TYR A 41 38.05 8.64 -63.49
CA TYR A 41 36.63 8.63 -63.86
C TYR A 41 35.83 7.58 -63.08
N MET A 42 36.35 6.36 -62.92
CA MET A 42 35.69 5.30 -62.16
C MET A 42 35.63 5.61 -60.66
N ASP A 43 36.70 6.18 -60.08
CA ASP A 43 36.73 6.65 -58.70
C ASP A 43 35.66 7.73 -58.46
N PHE A 44 35.52 8.66 -59.40
CA PHE A 44 34.50 9.72 -59.33
C PHE A 44 33.07 9.15 -59.36
N LEU A 45 32.81 8.15 -60.21
CA LEU A 45 31.50 7.51 -60.31
C LEU A 45 31.14 6.73 -59.02
N ILE A 46 32.10 5.99 -58.46
CA ILE A 46 31.93 5.27 -57.19
C ILE A 46 31.69 6.26 -56.04
N ALA A 47 32.42 7.38 -56.01
CA ALA A 47 32.25 8.42 -55.00
C ALA A 47 30.83 9.03 -55.03
N ILE A 48 30.24 9.23 -56.22
CA ILE A 48 28.87 9.72 -56.37
C ILE A 48 27.86 8.73 -55.80
N ILE A 49 28.02 7.43 -56.08
CA ILE A 49 27.11 6.39 -55.57
C ILE A 49 27.19 6.32 -54.03
N ILE A 50 28.40 6.34 -53.48
CA ILE A 50 28.62 6.35 -52.03
C ILE A 50 28.00 7.59 -51.39
N LEU A 51 28.21 8.77 -51.98
CA LEU A 51 27.61 10.02 -51.51
C LEU A 51 26.08 9.91 -51.50
N GLY A 52 25.47 9.36 -52.55
CA GLY A 52 24.04 9.13 -52.63
C GLY A 52 23.51 8.21 -51.52
N LEU A 53 24.20 7.09 -51.26
CA LEU A 53 23.84 6.16 -50.18
C LEU A 53 23.96 6.81 -48.80
N ILE A 54 25.02 7.60 -48.57
CA ILE A 54 25.21 8.35 -47.32
C ILE A 54 24.10 9.39 -47.15
N VAL A 55 23.73 10.11 -48.20
CA VAL A 55 22.66 11.12 -48.14
C VAL A 55 21.30 10.47 -47.85
N ILE A 56 20.99 9.33 -48.47
CA ILE A 56 19.74 8.58 -48.22
C ILE A 56 19.70 8.05 -46.78
N ASP A 57 20.79 7.44 -46.31
CA ASP A 57 20.90 6.91 -44.95
C ASP A 57 20.82 8.05 -43.92
N TYR A 58 21.52 9.16 -44.15
CA TYR A 58 21.44 10.36 -43.32
C TYR A 58 20.02 10.90 -43.24
N TYR A 59 19.31 10.99 -44.36
CA TYR A 59 17.93 11.46 -44.39
C TYR A 59 16.98 10.52 -43.64
N ARG A 60 17.14 9.19 -43.80
CA ARG A 60 16.36 8.19 -43.06
C ARG A 60 16.59 8.28 -41.55
N THR A 61 17.85 8.36 -41.11
CA THR A 61 18.19 8.49 -39.68
C THR A 61 17.67 9.81 -39.10
N TRP A 62 17.78 10.91 -39.85
CA TRP A 62 17.24 12.20 -39.42
C TRP A 62 15.72 12.16 -39.25
N LYS A 63 14.99 11.57 -40.20
CA LYS A 63 13.53 11.43 -40.10
C LYS A 63 13.12 10.59 -38.88
N HIS A 64 13.83 9.48 -38.63
CA HIS A 64 13.58 8.60 -37.49
C HIS A 64 13.84 9.29 -36.14
N HIS A 65 14.98 9.98 -36.01
CA HIS A 65 15.26 10.72 -34.78
C HIS A 65 14.22 11.80 -34.53
N LYS A 66 13.78 12.50 -35.58
CA LYS A 66 12.72 13.49 -35.45
C LYS A 66 11.39 12.88 -35.00
N GLU A 67 11.01 11.72 -35.54
CA GLU A 67 9.78 11.01 -35.12
C GLU A 67 9.85 10.59 -33.64
N ILE A 68 11.02 10.19 -33.13
CA ILE A 68 11.21 9.87 -31.71
C ILE A 68 11.20 11.12 -30.84
N ASP A 69 11.87 12.20 -31.26
CA ASP A 69 11.84 13.48 -30.54
C ASP A 69 10.40 14.02 -30.45
N ASP A 70 9.64 13.97 -31.55
CA ASP A 70 8.22 14.38 -31.59
C ASP A 70 7.35 13.49 -30.65
N LEU A 71 7.68 12.19 -30.52
CA LEU A 71 6.99 11.28 -29.60
C LEU A 71 7.37 11.54 -28.13
N LEU A 72 8.65 11.82 -27.84
CA LEU A 72 9.15 12.13 -26.49
C LEU A 72 8.61 13.47 -25.97
N GLU A 73 8.27 14.42 -26.85
CA GLU A 73 7.58 15.65 -26.46
C GLU A 73 6.14 15.40 -25.96
N CYS A 74 5.55 14.24 -26.28
CA CYS A 74 4.24 13.86 -25.76
C CYS A 74 4.36 13.39 -24.29
N GLN A 75 3.62 14.01 -23.38
CA GLN A 75 3.49 13.59 -21.97
C GLN A 75 2.62 12.33 -21.76
N GLU A 76 2.34 11.57 -22.83
CA GLU A 76 1.50 10.38 -22.78
C GLU A 76 2.34 9.12 -22.89
N TYR A 77 1.85 8.03 -22.31
CA TYR A 77 2.49 6.72 -22.37
C TYR A 77 2.57 6.22 -23.82
N ILE A 78 3.79 5.92 -24.29
CA ILE A 78 4.02 5.50 -25.67
C ILE A 78 4.03 3.96 -25.75
N VAL A 79 2.99 3.38 -26.34
CA VAL A 79 2.90 1.93 -26.58
C VAL A 79 3.78 1.56 -27.77
N CYS A 80 4.82 0.75 -27.53
CA CYS A 80 5.81 0.35 -28.53
C CYS A 80 5.37 -0.82 -29.45
N ASP A 81 4.08 -0.96 -29.78
CA ASP A 81 3.59 -2.17 -30.48
C ASP A 81 3.97 -2.24 -31.98
N ASP A 82 4.39 -1.13 -32.61
CA ASP A 82 4.66 -1.08 -34.06
C ASP A 82 6.14 -0.84 -34.46
N LEU A 83 7.08 -0.84 -33.51
CA LEU A 83 8.49 -0.51 -33.82
C LEU A 83 9.27 -1.75 -34.32
N HIS A 84 9.11 -2.08 -35.61
CA HIS A 84 9.89 -3.09 -36.33
C HIS A 84 11.33 -2.64 -36.67
N GLN A 85 12.11 -2.00 -35.78
CA GLN A 85 13.52 -1.62 -36.04
C GLN A 85 14.32 -1.16 -34.79
N PRO A 86 15.66 -1.00 -34.86
CA PRO A 86 16.63 -1.62 -33.96
C PRO A 86 16.71 -1.04 -32.54
N LEU A 87 17.10 -1.92 -31.60
CA LEU A 87 17.26 -1.81 -30.15
C LEU A 87 17.87 -0.52 -29.54
N TYR A 88 18.51 0.36 -30.31
CA TYR A 88 19.35 1.44 -29.78
C TYR A 88 18.59 2.71 -29.40
N ASP A 89 17.41 2.96 -29.99
CA ASP A 89 16.61 4.16 -29.71
C ASP A 89 15.47 3.90 -28.68
N HIS A 90 15.36 2.66 -28.19
CA HIS A 90 14.34 2.28 -27.19
C HIS A 90 14.70 2.67 -25.75
N GLU A 91 15.98 2.90 -25.44
CA GLU A 91 16.40 3.24 -24.07
C GLU A 91 15.82 4.60 -23.63
N ALA A 92 15.84 5.60 -24.51
CA ALA A 92 15.24 6.91 -24.23
C ALA A 92 13.71 6.83 -24.07
N LEU A 93 13.04 6.07 -24.94
CA LEU A 93 11.59 5.83 -24.84
C LEU A 93 11.21 5.06 -23.56
N PHE A 94 12.03 4.09 -23.16
CA PHE A 94 11.82 3.33 -21.92
C PHE A 94 11.98 4.24 -20.70
N ILE A 95 13.05 5.04 -20.64
CA ILE A 95 13.28 6.00 -19.56
C ILE A 95 12.14 7.01 -19.48
N HIS A 96 11.67 7.52 -20.62
CA HIS A 96 10.53 8.45 -20.68
C HIS A 96 9.24 7.82 -20.16
N ASN A 97 8.90 6.62 -20.64
CA ASN A 97 7.72 5.89 -20.16
C ASN A 97 7.82 5.54 -18.66
N GLU A 98 9.02 5.20 -18.18
CA GLU A 98 9.26 4.96 -16.75
C GLU A 98 9.03 6.24 -15.95
N GLN A 99 9.52 7.40 -16.42
CA GLN A 99 9.31 8.69 -15.78
C GLN A 99 7.84 9.09 -15.72
N ILE A 100 7.10 8.94 -16.82
CA ILE A 100 5.65 9.20 -16.84
C ILE A 100 4.94 8.29 -15.84
N TYR A 101 5.28 7.00 -15.82
CA TYR A 101 4.67 6.05 -14.89
C TYR A 101 4.96 6.39 -13.42
N HIS A 102 6.19 6.77 -13.09
CA HIS A 102 6.54 7.24 -11.75
C HIS A 102 5.79 8.52 -11.39
N GLN A 103 5.66 9.46 -12.34
CA GLN A 103 4.92 10.70 -12.12
C GLN A 103 3.42 10.44 -11.88
N ASP A 104 2.81 9.54 -12.65
CA ASP A 104 1.41 9.12 -12.44
C ASP A 104 1.20 8.46 -11.07
N ILE A 105 2.17 7.66 -10.60
CA ILE A 105 2.15 7.08 -9.26
C ILE A 105 2.26 8.16 -8.19
N GLU A 106 3.20 9.10 -8.35
CA GLU A 106 3.39 10.21 -7.40
C GLU A 106 2.14 11.09 -7.32
N ASP A 107 1.55 11.45 -8.46
CA ASP A 107 0.31 12.23 -8.52
C ASP A 107 -0.86 11.49 -7.87
N SER A 108 -0.97 10.18 -8.10
CA SER A 108 -1.98 9.34 -7.46
C SER A 108 -1.77 9.25 -5.95
N TYR A 109 -0.52 9.13 -5.51
CA TYR A 109 -0.15 9.11 -4.10
C TYR A 109 -0.42 10.45 -3.41
N GLN A 110 -0.13 11.58 -4.07
CA GLN A 110 -0.46 12.91 -3.56
C GLN A 110 -1.97 13.07 -3.38
N LYS A 111 -2.78 12.68 -4.38
CA LYS A 111 -4.25 12.71 -4.26
C LYS A 111 -4.77 11.87 -3.09
N LEU A 112 -4.15 10.71 -2.82
CA LEU A 112 -4.49 9.88 -1.65
C LEU A 112 -4.14 10.58 -0.33
N CYS A 113 -2.97 11.23 -0.25
CA CYS A 113 -2.57 12.00 0.93
C CYS A 113 -3.51 13.19 1.19
N GLU A 114 -3.86 13.95 0.16
CA GLU A 114 -4.82 15.06 0.26
C GLU A 114 -6.19 14.59 0.75
N LEU A 115 -6.69 13.47 0.21
CA LEU A 115 -7.94 12.86 0.65
C LEU A 115 -7.88 12.45 2.13
N GLN A 116 -6.76 11.88 2.57
CA GLN A 116 -6.56 11.49 3.96
C GLN A 116 -6.56 12.72 4.90
N GLU A 117 -5.86 13.78 4.54
CA GLU A 117 -5.87 15.03 5.31
C GLU A 117 -7.25 15.66 5.36
N TYR A 118 -7.96 15.64 4.23
CA TYR A 118 -9.33 16.12 4.15
C TYR A 118 -10.26 15.35 5.10
N ILE A 119 -10.21 14.01 5.08
CA ILE A 119 -11.00 13.17 5.99
C ILE A 119 -10.62 13.43 7.46
N SER A 120 -9.32 13.60 7.75
CA SER A 120 -8.85 13.92 9.10
C SER A 120 -9.43 15.25 9.60
N ARG A 121 -9.37 16.30 8.79
CA ARG A 121 -9.95 17.61 9.09
C ARG A 121 -11.46 17.54 9.29
N TRP A 122 -12.17 16.87 8.38
CA TRP A 122 -13.62 16.64 8.49
C TRP A 122 -14.02 15.93 9.78
N SER A 123 -13.25 14.91 10.18
CA SER A 123 -13.55 14.21 11.45
C SER A 123 -13.39 15.12 12.66
N HIS A 124 -12.36 15.99 12.69
CA HIS A 124 -12.22 16.98 13.74
C HIS A 124 -13.39 17.97 13.77
N GLU A 125 -13.87 18.41 12.61
CA GLU A 125 -15.03 19.30 12.52
C GLU A 125 -16.33 18.64 13.00
N ILE A 126 -16.52 17.33 12.77
CA ILE A 126 -17.71 16.59 13.25
C ILE A 126 -17.69 16.36 14.77
N LYS A 127 -16.52 16.26 15.40
CA LYS A 127 -16.42 16.09 16.87
C LYS A 127 -17.06 17.24 17.64
N LEU A 128 -16.98 18.47 17.12
CA LEU A 128 -17.52 19.64 17.78
C LEU A 128 -19.06 19.65 17.89
N PRO A 129 -19.85 19.49 16.80
CA PRO A 129 -21.30 19.37 16.90
C PRO A 129 -21.72 18.12 17.68
N LEU A 130 -20.95 17.02 17.62
CA LEU A 130 -21.23 15.82 18.41
C LEU A 130 -21.09 16.08 19.92
N ALA A 131 -20.04 16.78 20.34
CA ALA A 131 -19.89 17.22 21.73
C ALA A 131 -21.04 18.15 22.17
N ALA A 132 -21.48 19.07 21.29
CA ALA A 132 -22.64 19.91 21.55
C ALA A 132 -23.92 19.08 21.72
N LEU A 133 -24.14 18.06 20.89
CA LEU A 133 -25.28 17.13 21.02
C LEU A 133 -25.25 16.38 22.35
N HIS A 134 -24.07 15.91 22.79
CA HIS A 134 -23.91 15.30 24.11
C HIS A 134 -24.34 16.26 25.23
N MET A 135 -23.84 17.50 25.21
CA MET A 135 -24.19 18.51 26.21
C MET A 135 -25.68 18.89 26.20
N MET A 136 -26.29 18.98 25.01
CA MET A 136 -27.73 19.22 24.88
C MET A 136 -28.52 18.05 25.46
N ASN A 137 -28.08 16.83 25.18
CA ASN A 137 -28.75 15.62 25.64
C ASN A 137 -28.65 15.42 27.17
N GLU A 138 -27.57 15.87 27.82
CA GLU A 138 -27.45 15.86 29.29
C GLU A 138 -28.55 16.66 29.98
N ARG A 139 -29.12 17.66 29.30
CA ARG A 139 -30.21 18.50 29.80
C ARG A 139 -31.60 17.90 29.56
N ASN A 140 -31.70 16.73 28.93
CA ASN A 140 -32.99 16.06 28.72
C ASN A 140 -33.51 15.47 30.03
N ASP A 141 -34.70 15.92 30.44
CA ASP A 141 -35.40 15.42 31.62
C ASP A 141 -35.87 13.96 31.44
N ASP A 142 -36.24 13.59 30.20
CA ASP A 142 -36.63 12.23 29.84
C ASP A 142 -35.41 11.30 29.82
N VAL A 143 -35.37 10.39 30.79
CA VAL A 143 -34.28 9.42 30.98
C VAL A 143 -34.19 8.43 29.82
N THR A 144 -35.32 8.00 29.26
CA THR A 144 -35.35 7.04 28.15
C THR A 144 -34.84 7.68 26.88
N LEU A 145 -35.33 8.87 26.54
CA LEU A 145 -34.86 9.63 25.38
C LEU A 145 -33.37 10.00 25.51
N ARG A 146 -32.93 10.37 26.72
CA ARG A 146 -31.52 10.68 27.00
C ARG A 146 -30.62 9.48 26.71
N MET A 147 -31.02 8.27 27.09
CA MET A 147 -30.23 7.06 26.79
C MET A 147 -30.21 6.73 25.30
N GLU A 148 -31.34 6.85 24.60
CA GLU A 148 -31.43 6.61 23.16
C GLU A 148 -30.55 7.58 22.36
N ILE A 149 -30.61 8.88 22.66
CA ILE A 149 -29.76 9.87 21.99
C ILE A 149 -28.29 9.64 22.31
N LYS A 150 -27.96 9.33 23.58
CA LYS A 150 -26.57 9.04 23.98
C LYS A 150 -26.03 7.87 23.19
N GLU A 151 -26.80 6.79 23.03
CA GLU A 151 -26.41 5.65 22.23
C GLU A 151 -26.10 6.02 20.77
N GLN A 152 -26.95 6.84 20.15
CA GLN A 152 -26.68 7.27 18.77
C GLN A 152 -25.40 8.11 18.66
N CYS A 153 -25.13 8.97 19.64
CA CYS A 153 -23.90 9.76 19.67
C CYS A 153 -22.66 8.87 19.81
N GLU A 154 -22.69 7.89 20.73
CA GLU A 154 -21.59 6.92 20.94
C GLU A 154 -21.34 6.06 19.68
N LYS A 155 -22.42 5.67 18.98
CA LYS A 155 -22.32 4.97 17.67
C LYS A 155 -21.67 5.86 16.61
N MET A 156 -22.01 7.15 16.55
CA MET A 156 -21.36 8.09 15.64
C MET A 156 -19.87 8.25 15.94
N GLU A 157 -19.49 8.34 17.23
CA GLU A 157 -18.08 8.38 17.63
C GLU A 157 -17.31 7.13 17.16
N GLN A 158 -17.87 5.94 17.34
CA GLN A 158 -17.26 4.68 16.88
C GLN A 158 -17.09 4.64 15.35
N LEU A 159 -18.08 5.12 14.60
CA LEU A 159 -18.00 5.20 13.13
C LEU A 159 -16.93 6.19 12.67
N LEU A 160 -16.85 7.37 13.30
CA LEU A 160 -15.81 8.36 13.03
C LEU A 160 -14.42 7.82 13.33
N HIS A 161 -14.27 7.14 14.47
CA HIS A 161 -13.00 6.53 14.86
C HIS A 161 -12.57 5.43 13.88
N THR A 162 -13.52 4.60 13.42
CA THR A 162 -13.26 3.56 12.41
C THR A 162 -12.87 4.16 11.06
N MET A 163 -13.54 5.23 10.63
CA MET A 163 -13.21 5.94 9.39
C MET A 163 -11.81 6.55 9.43
N LEU A 164 -11.50 7.29 10.50
CA LEU A 164 -10.17 7.89 10.71
C LEU A 164 -9.07 6.85 10.72
N THR A 165 -9.28 5.78 11.49
CA THR A 165 -8.27 4.72 11.63
C THR A 165 -8.08 3.98 10.31
N GLY A 166 -9.18 3.71 9.60
CA GLY A 166 -9.12 3.18 8.24
C GLY A 166 -8.21 4.02 7.35
N CYS A 167 -8.39 5.34 7.32
CA CYS A 167 -7.53 6.22 6.50
C CYS A 167 -6.05 6.15 6.91
N LYS A 168 -5.76 6.09 8.20
CA LYS A 168 -4.38 6.00 8.71
C LYS A 168 -3.71 4.66 8.38
N THR A 169 -4.43 3.54 8.46
CA THR A 169 -3.87 2.20 8.19
C THR A 169 -3.44 1.98 6.73
N TRP A 170 -3.92 2.79 5.78
CA TRP A 170 -3.61 2.60 4.37
C TRP A 170 -2.26 3.20 3.98
N ASN A 171 -1.68 4.03 4.85
CA ASN A 171 -0.37 4.61 4.62
C ASN A 171 0.67 3.95 5.54
N SER A 172 1.60 3.20 4.96
CA SER A 172 2.72 2.58 5.69
C SER A 172 3.68 3.59 6.31
N HIS A 173 3.57 4.87 5.95
CA HIS A 173 4.41 5.97 6.44
C HIS A 173 3.88 6.64 7.71
N TYR A 174 2.83 6.10 8.36
CA TYR A 174 2.48 6.58 9.70
C TYR A 174 3.59 6.18 10.67
N ASP A 175 4.32 7.18 11.20
CA ASP A 175 5.38 6.96 12.20
C ASP A 175 4.82 6.17 13.38
N LYS A 176 5.26 4.91 13.51
CA LYS A 176 4.88 4.04 14.62
C LYS A 176 5.67 4.50 15.84
N LYS A 177 4.99 4.78 16.94
CA LYS A 177 5.63 5.13 18.20
C LYS A 177 5.69 3.88 19.08
N ILE A 178 6.67 3.02 18.80
CA ILE A 178 6.88 1.80 19.58
C ILE A 178 7.47 2.18 20.94
N GLU A 179 6.72 1.88 21.99
CA GLU A 179 7.10 2.15 23.38
C GLU A 179 6.85 0.91 24.24
N LEU A 180 7.47 0.89 25.41
CA LEU A 180 7.24 -0.17 26.40
C LEU A 180 5.97 0.14 27.21
N LEU A 181 4.91 -0.63 26.98
CA LEU A 181 3.56 -0.35 27.50
C LEU A 181 3.11 -1.42 28.50
N SER A 182 2.42 -1.01 29.56
CA SER A 182 1.71 -1.92 30.47
C SER A 182 0.44 -2.46 29.79
N LEU A 183 0.35 -3.78 29.61
CA LEU A 183 -0.85 -4.40 29.02
C LEU A 183 -2.10 -4.10 29.83
N LYS A 184 -1.99 -4.12 31.15
CA LYS A 184 -3.10 -3.83 32.05
C LYS A 184 -3.67 -2.43 31.81
N GLY A 185 -2.81 -1.42 31.76
CA GLY A 185 -3.23 -0.04 31.51
C GLY A 185 -3.90 0.15 30.15
N ILE A 186 -3.40 -0.53 29.12
CA ILE A 186 -3.93 -0.46 27.76
C ILE A 186 -5.31 -1.14 27.67
N VAL A 187 -5.48 -2.31 28.29
CA VAL A 187 -6.77 -3.01 28.30
C VAL A 187 -7.80 -2.26 29.14
N ASP A 188 -7.43 -1.76 30.32
CA ASP A 188 -8.33 -0.95 31.16
C ASP A 188 -8.82 0.30 30.41
N LYS A 189 -7.94 0.93 29.61
CA LYS A 189 -8.32 2.05 28.75
C LYS A 189 -9.36 1.66 27.70
N SER A 190 -9.20 0.50 27.06
CA SER A 190 -10.16 -0.02 26.07
C SER A 190 -11.50 -0.42 26.70
N ILE A 191 -11.49 -1.07 27.86
CA ILE A 191 -12.73 -1.36 28.64
C ILE A 191 -13.46 -0.05 28.95
N ARG A 192 -12.73 1.00 29.37
CA ARG A 192 -13.32 2.30 29.67
C ARG A 192 -13.95 2.95 28.44
N HIS A 193 -13.31 2.86 27.27
CA HIS A 193 -13.88 3.36 26.01
C HIS A 193 -15.20 2.68 25.66
N GLN A 194 -15.32 1.36 25.90
CA GLN A 194 -16.55 0.60 25.60
C GLN A 194 -17.54 0.53 26.78
N SER A 195 -17.25 1.23 27.89
CA SER A 195 -17.99 1.10 29.15
C SER A 195 -19.48 1.39 29.01
N PHE A 196 -19.87 2.38 28.18
CA PHE A 196 -21.28 2.69 27.94
C PHE A 196 -22.05 1.46 27.43
N PHE A 197 -21.54 0.79 26.40
CA PHE A 197 -22.19 -0.37 25.82
C PHE A 197 -22.08 -1.62 26.70
N LEU A 198 -20.94 -1.83 27.37
CA LEU A 198 -20.76 -2.94 28.31
C LEU A 198 -21.76 -2.87 29.47
N ILE A 199 -21.97 -1.67 30.02
CA ILE A 199 -22.95 -1.44 31.10
C ILE A 199 -24.36 -1.59 30.57
N LYS A 200 -24.67 -1.00 29.41
CA LYS A 200 -26.00 -1.08 28.79
C LYS A 200 -26.42 -2.53 28.53
N GLU A 201 -25.53 -3.36 28.01
CA GLU A 201 -25.80 -4.78 27.73
C GLU A 201 -25.55 -5.70 28.94
N HIS A 202 -25.23 -5.14 30.11
CA HIS A 202 -25.07 -5.86 31.39
C HIS A 202 -23.98 -6.95 31.35
N PHE A 203 -22.82 -6.63 30.78
CA PHE A 203 -21.67 -7.55 30.71
C PHE A 203 -21.05 -7.82 32.09
N GLU A 204 -20.84 -9.11 32.40
CA GLU A 204 -19.91 -9.55 33.44
C GLU A 204 -18.48 -9.45 32.91
N ILE A 205 -17.64 -8.63 33.53
CA ILE A 205 -16.24 -8.45 33.14
C ILE A 205 -15.34 -9.18 34.14
N ASP A 206 -14.61 -10.17 33.64
CA ASP A 206 -13.59 -10.91 34.39
C ASP A 206 -12.20 -10.50 33.87
N ASN A 207 -11.57 -9.55 34.56
CA ASN A 207 -10.26 -9.00 34.18
C ASN A 207 -9.16 -9.58 35.08
N GLN A 208 -8.42 -10.55 34.54
CA GLN A 208 -7.31 -11.25 35.18
C GLN A 208 -5.97 -10.97 34.47
N ILE A 209 -5.83 -9.78 33.89
CA ILE A 209 -4.61 -9.37 33.20
C ILE A 209 -3.48 -9.12 34.20
N THR A 210 -2.33 -9.75 33.94
CA THR A 210 -1.07 -9.46 34.62
C THR A 210 -0.44 -8.19 34.05
N ASP A 211 0.28 -7.43 34.88
CA ASP A 211 0.90 -6.16 34.51
C ASP A 211 2.21 -6.35 33.72
N GLU A 212 2.15 -7.18 32.67
CA GLU A 212 3.28 -7.40 31.77
C GLU A 212 3.51 -6.17 30.91
N LYS A 213 4.78 -5.93 30.59
CA LYS A 213 5.16 -4.88 29.65
C LYS A 213 5.38 -5.48 28.26
N VAL A 214 4.83 -4.83 27.24
CA VAL A 214 4.99 -5.22 25.83
C VAL A 214 5.49 -4.04 25.00
N LEU A 215 6.28 -4.31 23.96
CA LEU A 215 6.67 -3.30 22.98
C LEU A 215 5.56 -3.16 21.94
N SER A 216 4.94 -1.99 21.87
CA SER A 216 3.86 -1.73 20.92
C SER A 216 3.61 -0.23 20.79
N ASP A 217 2.67 0.15 19.92
CA ASP A 217 2.14 1.50 19.85
C ASP A 217 0.80 1.56 20.60
N GLU A 218 0.69 2.49 21.55
CA GLU A 218 -0.48 2.61 22.42
C GLU A 218 -1.76 2.88 21.61
N GLN A 219 -1.72 3.79 20.65
CA GLN A 219 -2.90 4.21 19.91
C GLN A 219 -3.45 3.04 19.07
N TRP A 220 -2.55 2.33 18.41
CA TRP A 220 -2.89 1.21 17.55
C TRP A 220 -3.35 -0.01 18.33
N LEU A 221 -2.70 -0.31 19.46
CA LEU A 221 -3.10 -1.43 20.30
C LEU A 221 -4.46 -1.19 20.97
N VAL A 222 -4.72 0.03 21.47
CA VAL A 222 -6.05 0.40 22.00
C VAL A 222 -7.11 0.25 20.92
N TYR A 223 -6.85 0.69 19.69
CA TYR A 223 -7.80 0.51 18.59
C TYR A 223 -8.12 -0.97 18.32
N MET A 224 -7.10 -1.83 18.29
CA MET A 224 -7.32 -3.27 18.08
C MET A 224 -8.23 -3.85 19.16
N LEU A 225 -7.97 -3.51 20.43
CA LEU A 225 -8.78 -3.97 21.56
C LEU A 225 -10.20 -3.42 21.49
N ASP A 226 -10.38 -2.14 21.17
CA ASP A 226 -11.69 -1.53 21.02
C ASP A 226 -12.52 -2.26 19.97
N GLN A 227 -11.93 -2.64 18.83
CA GLN A 227 -12.63 -3.41 17.79
C GLN A 227 -12.98 -4.84 18.24
N ILE A 228 -12.09 -5.50 18.98
CA ILE A 228 -12.34 -6.86 19.48
C ILE A 228 -13.46 -6.84 20.53
N ILE A 229 -13.39 -5.93 21.50
CA ILE A 229 -14.42 -5.77 22.54
C ILE A 229 -15.75 -5.34 21.92
N HIS A 230 -15.74 -4.45 20.93
CA HIS A 230 -16.95 -4.06 20.22
C HIS A 230 -17.61 -5.25 19.50
N ASN A 231 -16.83 -6.15 18.92
CA ASN A 231 -17.37 -7.39 18.35
C ASN A 231 -17.97 -8.30 19.44
N ALA A 232 -17.33 -8.43 20.60
CA ALA A 232 -17.89 -9.19 21.72
C ALA A 232 -19.27 -8.63 22.16
N ILE A 233 -19.39 -7.30 22.24
CA ILE A 233 -20.65 -6.59 22.54
C ILE A 233 -21.70 -6.84 21.46
N LYS A 234 -21.32 -6.76 20.19
CA LYS A 234 -22.25 -6.91 19.07
C LYS A 234 -22.80 -8.33 18.95
N TYR A 235 -21.97 -9.33 19.20
CA TYR A 235 -22.27 -10.74 18.96
C TYR A 235 -22.59 -11.52 20.24
N HIS A 236 -23.00 -10.79 21.28
CA HIS A 236 -23.27 -11.33 22.61
C HIS A 236 -24.55 -12.20 22.67
N LYS A 237 -24.67 -12.94 23.77
CA LYS A 237 -25.85 -13.74 24.14
C LYS A 237 -26.42 -13.25 25.47
N GLU A 238 -27.54 -13.85 25.90
CA GLU A 238 -28.05 -13.63 27.25
C GLU A 238 -26.96 -13.89 28.31
N GLN A 239 -26.93 -13.04 29.35
CA GLN A 239 -25.90 -13.04 30.40
C GLN A 239 -24.49 -12.92 29.80
N PRO A 240 -24.20 -11.82 29.11
CA PRO A 240 -22.94 -11.68 28.41
C PRO A 240 -21.77 -11.58 29.38
N LYS A 241 -20.69 -12.29 29.06
CA LYS A 241 -19.45 -12.32 29.84
C LYS A 241 -18.26 -12.06 28.93
N LEU A 242 -17.39 -11.17 29.37
CA LEU A 242 -16.11 -10.84 28.75
C LEU A 242 -14.99 -11.21 29.73
N SER A 243 -14.15 -12.16 29.35
CA SER A 243 -13.00 -12.63 30.13
C SER A 243 -11.72 -12.18 29.46
N LEU A 244 -10.88 -11.45 30.19
CA LEU A 244 -9.63 -10.86 29.74
C LEU A 244 -8.51 -11.41 30.62
N TYR A 245 -7.55 -12.12 30.04
CA TYR A 245 -6.48 -12.74 30.81
C TYR A 245 -5.20 -12.82 29.97
N THR A 246 -4.06 -12.89 30.65
CA THR A 246 -2.75 -13.05 30.03
C THR A 246 -2.20 -14.45 30.33
N GLU A 247 -1.53 -15.03 29.34
CA GLU A 247 -0.80 -16.27 29.49
C GLU A 247 0.65 -16.06 29.02
N MET A 248 1.62 -16.47 29.85
CA MET A 248 3.01 -16.51 29.45
C MET A 248 3.36 -17.89 28.89
N LYS A 249 3.80 -17.94 27.63
CA LYS A 249 4.29 -19.16 26.98
C LYS A 249 5.72 -18.98 26.52
N GLY A 250 6.68 -19.42 27.34
CA GLY A 250 8.10 -19.25 27.06
C GLY A 250 8.47 -17.77 27.02
N ASN A 251 8.84 -17.27 25.85
CA ASN A 251 9.25 -15.87 25.65
C ASN A 251 8.18 -15.02 24.97
N ARG A 252 6.91 -15.40 25.16
CA ARG A 252 5.74 -14.74 24.59
C ARG A 252 4.73 -14.42 25.66
N THR A 253 4.16 -13.23 25.59
CA THR A 253 2.93 -12.89 26.32
C THR A 253 1.76 -13.02 25.37
N ILE A 254 0.74 -13.77 25.77
CA ILE A 254 -0.50 -13.94 25.02
C ILE A 254 -1.61 -13.24 25.78
N LEU A 255 -2.25 -12.26 25.14
CA LEU A 255 -3.45 -11.62 25.65
C LEU A 255 -4.68 -12.30 25.06
N HIS A 256 -5.53 -12.83 25.92
CA HIS A 256 -6.80 -13.46 25.58
C HIS A 256 -7.95 -12.49 25.83
N ILE A 257 -8.81 -12.34 24.83
CA ILE A 257 -10.07 -11.59 24.91
C ILE A 257 -11.18 -12.54 24.51
N ARG A 258 -11.83 -13.13 25.52
CA ARG A 258 -12.85 -14.17 25.34
C ARG A 258 -14.25 -13.69 25.69
N ASP A 259 -15.17 -13.81 24.75
CA ASP A 259 -16.61 -13.61 24.97
C ASP A 259 -17.37 -14.94 25.04
N ASN A 260 -18.56 -14.94 25.63
CA ASN A 260 -19.50 -16.08 25.62
C ASN A 260 -20.62 -15.95 24.56
N GLY A 261 -20.32 -15.28 23.45
CA GLY A 261 -21.28 -14.93 22.41
C GLY A 261 -21.68 -16.08 21.49
N ILE A 262 -22.21 -15.73 20.31
CA ILE A 262 -22.70 -16.69 19.31
C ILE A 262 -21.61 -17.55 18.68
N GLY A 263 -20.33 -17.20 18.85
CA GLY A 263 -19.22 -17.89 18.23
C GLY A 263 -19.14 -17.72 16.71
N ILE A 264 -18.09 -18.28 16.12
CA ILE A 264 -17.76 -18.25 14.69
C ILE A 264 -17.64 -19.70 14.20
N CYS A 265 -18.25 -20.01 13.04
CA CYS A 265 -18.12 -21.31 12.39
C CYS A 265 -16.67 -21.55 11.96
N LYS A 266 -16.21 -22.81 12.01
CA LYS A 266 -14.80 -23.14 11.73
C LYS A 266 -14.38 -22.73 10.32
N GLU A 267 -15.32 -22.82 9.39
CA GLU A 267 -15.17 -22.48 7.98
C GLU A 267 -14.93 -20.97 7.79
N ASP A 268 -15.46 -20.15 8.69
CA ASP A 268 -15.43 -18.69 8.60
C ASP A 268 -14.22 -18.06 9.30
N ILE A 269 -13.50 -18.80 10.17
CA ILE A 269 -12.40 -18.26 11.01
C ILE A 269 -11.32 -17.55 10.18
N LEU A 270 -11.03 -18.02 8.97
CA LEU A 270 -10.04 -17.38 8.10
C LEU A 270 -10.62 -16.12 7.43
N SER A 271 -11.88 -16.18 7.02
CA SER A 271 -12.57 -15.13 6.27
C SER A 271 -13.06 -13.97 7.14
N VAL A 272 -13.19 -14.12 8.46
CA VAL A 272 -13.60 -13.00 9.35
C VAL A 272 -12.67 -11.80 9.32
N PHE A 273 -11.45 -11.97 8.83
CA PHE A 273 -10.46 -10.91 8.65
C PHE A 273 -10.38 -10.38 7.21
N GLU A 274 -11.17 -10.91 6.28
CA GLU A 274 -11.22 -10.41 4.92
C GLU A 274 -11.96 -9.07 4.87
N LYS A 275 -11.56 -8.22 3.92
CA LYS A 275 -12.11 -6.89 3.74
C LYS A 275 -13.61 -6.98 3.43
N GLY A 276 -14.44 -6.41 4.28
CA GLY A 276 -15.88 -6.34 4.07
C GLY A 276 -16.63 -7.63 4.41
N TYR A 277 -15.97 -8.60 5.04
CA TYR A 277 -16.64 -9.83 5.44
C TYR A 277 -17.66 -9.55 6.55
N THR A 278 -18.89 -10.01 6.34
CA THR A 278 -19.96 -10.02 7.32
C THR A 278 -20.55 -11.43 7.32
N GLY A 279 -20.40 -12.17 8.42
CA GLY A 279 -20.88 -13.55 8.48
C GLY A 279 -22.40 -13.67 8.25
N ASN A 280 -22.85 -14.88 7.92
CA ASN A 280 -24.24 -15.19 7.55
C ASN A 280 -25.27 -15.02 8.69
N ASN A 281 -24.81 -14.78 9.93
CA ASN A 281 -25.69 -14.67 11.11
C ASN A 281 -26.33 -13.28 11.19
N VAL A 282 -27.40 -13.12 10.40
CA VAL A 282 -28.36 -12.02 10.45
C VAL A 282 -29.25 -12.21 11.68
N ARG A 283 -28.81 -11.78 12.85
CA ARG A 283 -29.74 -11.53 13.96
C ARG A 283 -29.96 -10.02 14.07
N ASN A 284 -31.21 -9.65 13.83
CA ASN A 284 -31.81 -8.31 13.89
C ASN A 284 -31.22 -7.34 12.85
N GLY A 285 -31.92 -7.17 11.72
CA GLY A 285 -31.58 -6.31 10.58
C GLY A 285 -31.49 -4.80 10.87
N GLU A 286 -30.97 -4.41 12.02
CA GLU A 286 -30.80 -3.02 12.46
C GLU A 286 -29.38 -2.49 12.20
N TYR A 287 -28.35 -3.34 12.05
CA TYR A 287 -26.99 -2.87 11.77
C TYR A 287 -26.23 -3.75 10.77
N LYS A 288 -26.15 -3.28 9.52
CA LYS A 288 -25.22 -3.82 8.52
C LYS A 288 -23.82 -3.31 8.86
N SER A 289 -23.01 -4.12 9.53
CA SER A 289 -21.61 -3.76 9.80
C SER A 289 -20.81 -3.65 8.51
N THR A 290 -19.81 -2.78 8.51
CA THR A 290 -18.92 -2.57 7.36
C THR A 290 -18.04 -3.78 7.04
N GLY A 291 -17.85 -4.71 7.98
CA GLY A 291 -16.93 -5.84 7.83
C GLY A 291 -15.45 -5.43 7.81
N MET A 292 -15.14 -4.22 8.28
CA MET A 292 -13.79 -3.66 8.23
C MET A 292 -13.03 -3.79 9.56
N GLY A 293 -13.72 -3.98 10.68
CA GLY A 293 -13.11 -3.98 12.02
C GLY A 293 -11.98 -5.00 12.17
N LEU A 294 -12.29 -6.30 12.04
CA LEU A 294 -11.27 -7.36 12.15
C LEU A 294 -10.24 -7.30 11.02
N TYR A 295 -10.61 -6.86 9.82
CA TYR A 295 -9.64 -6.59 8.75
C TYR A 295 -8.58 -5.59 9.22
N PHE A 296 -8.99 -4.46 9.80
CA PHE A 296 -8.04 -3.48 10.35
C PHE A 296 -7.24 -4.04 11.51
N VAL A 297 -7.85 -4.82 12.41
CA VAL A 297 -7.13 -5.50 13.49
C VAL A 297 -5.98 -6.35 12.91
N ARG A 298 -6.21 -7.10 11.82
CA ARG A 298 -5.15 -7.90 11.17
C ARG A 298 -4.08 -7.02 10.52
N GLN A 299 -4.46 -5.93 9.85
CA GLN A 299 -3.49 -5.01 9.25
C GLN A 299 -2.61 -4.36 10.31
N ILE A 300 -3.21 -3.91 11.42
CA ILE A 300 -2.51 -3.29 12.53
C ILE A 300 -1.62 -4.30 13.25
N ALA A 301 -2.10 -5.54 13.49
CA ALA A 301 -1.28 -6.60 14.06
C ALA A 301 -0.02 -6.85 13.22
N ARG A 302 -0.17 -6.98 11.89
CA ARG A 302 0.97 -7.12 10.97
C ARG A 302 1.89 -5.90 10.99
N MET A 303 1.32 -4.71 11.03
CA MET A 303 2.07 -3.45 11.10
C MET A 303 2.88 -3.35 12.39
N LEU A 304 2.36 -3.83 13.52
CA LEU A 304 3.04 -3.85 14.81
C LEU A 304 3.88 -5.11 15.04
N GLU A 305 3.93 -6.01 14.04
CA GLU A 305 4.64 -7.30 14.11
C GLU A 305 4.11 -8.26 15.20
N HIS A 306 2.86 -8.08 15.61
CA HIS A 306 2.16 -8.97 16.54
C HIS A 306 1.38 -10.05 15.80
N GLN A 307 1.29 -11.23 16.40
CA GLN A 307 0.45 -12.30 15.84
C GLN A 307 -0.96 -12.22 16.43
N ILE A 308 -1.97 -12.52 15.60
CA ILE A 308 -3.36 -12.58 16.03
C ILE A 308 -4.01 -13.89 15.61
N GLU A 309 -4.66 -14.54 16.56
CA GLU A 309 -5.36 -15.81 16.37
C GLU A 309 -6.79 -15.71 16.91
N ILE A 310 -7.70 -16.50 16.34
CA ILE A 310 -9.08 -16.62 16.82
C ILE A 310 -9.38 -18.08 17.05
N VAL A 311 -9.79 -18.40 18.28
CA VAL A 311 -10.32 -19.71 18.66
C VAL A 311 -11.79 -19.52 18.99
N SER A 312 -12.68 -20.18 18.26
CA SER A 312 -14.11 -20.03 18.48
C SER A 312 -14.82 -21.37 18.41
N ILE A 313 -15.85 -21.51 19.23
CA ILE A 313 -16.80 -22.61 19.15
C ILE A 313 -18.19 -22.00 18.97
N PRO A 314 -18.89 -22.35 17.86
CA PRO A 314 -20.25 -21.89 17.63
C PRO A 314 -21.14 -22.10 18.85
N GLN A 315 -21.90 -21.06 19.17
CA GLN A 315 -22.82 -21.00 20.28
C GLN A 315 -22.19 -21.15 21.68
N LYS A 316 -20.86 -21.05 21.82
CA LYS A 316 -20.19 -21.10 23.13
C LYS A 316 -19.35 -19.87 23.43
N TYR A 317 -18.35 -19.60 22.59
CA TYR A 317 -17.41 -18.51 22.83
C TYR A 317 -16.64 -18.13 21.57
N THR A 318 -16.10 -16.91 21.55
CA THR A 318 -14.98 -16.52 20.69
C THR A 318 -13.86 -16.01 21.56
N ASP A 319 -12.63 -16.43 21.29
CA ASP A 319 -11.42 -16.07 22.01
C ASP A 319 -10.42 -15.50 21.00
N VAL A 320 -10.20 -14.20 21.06
CA VAL A 320 -9.21 -13.51 20.23
C VAL A 320 -7.91 -13.40 21.02
N CYS A 321 -6.85 -13.96 20.47
CA CYS A 321 -5.54 -14.03 21.09
C CYS A 321 -4.58 -13.08 20.37
N ILE A 322 -3.98 -12.14 21.09
CA ILE A 322 -2.88 -11.31 20.60
C ILE A 322 -1.59 -11.81 21.23
N ILE A 323 -0.61 -12.16 20.40
CA ILE A 323 0.65 -12.76 20.82
C ILE A 323 1.76 -11.72 20.62
N PHE A 324 2.43 -11.38 21.71
CA PHE A 324 3.58 -10.48 21.76
C PHE A 324 4.85 -11.31 21.93
N ASP A 325 5.78 -11.19 20.98
CA ASP A 325 7.11 -11.80 21.06
C ASP A 325 8.06 -10.89 21.86
N HIS A 326 8.63 -11.40 22.97
CA HIS A 326 9.66 -10.69 23.72
C HIS A 326 11.02 -10.95 23.10
N HIS A 327 11.40 -10.26 22.03
CA HIS A 327 12.77 -10.41 21.52
C HIS A 327 13.78 -9.98 22.61
N LEU A 328 14.60 -10.94 23.08
CA LEU A 328 15.56 -10.81 24.20
C LEU A 328 16.58 -9.67 24.03
N ASP A 329 16.79 -9.20 22.81
CA ASP A 329 17.80 -8.17 22.50
C ASP A 329 17.29 -6.74 22.71
N PHE A 330 15.98 -6.48 22.68
CA PHE A 330 15.43 -5.11 22.74
C PHE A 330 15.15 -4.60 24.15
N PHE A 331 14.74 -5.49 25.07
CA PHE A 331 14.50 -5.11 26.47
C PHE A 331 15.77 -4.66 27.20
N ASN A 332 16.95 -5.11 26.76
CA ASN A 332 18.23 -4.72 27.33
C ASN A 332 18.73 -3.34 26.87
N ILE A 333 18.12 -2.72 25.87
CA ILE A 333 18.58 -1.42 25.32
C ILE A 333 17.93 -0.25 26.07
N THR A 334 16.79 -0.45 26.75
CA THR A 334 16.05 0.60 27.47
C THR A 334 16.35 0.66 28.98
N GLU A 335 17.27 -0.15 29.49
CA GLU A 335 17.79 -0.07 30.87
C GLU A 335 19.10 0.76 31.00
N LEU A 336 19.49 1.53 29.98
CA LEU A 336 20.67 2.42 30.01
C LEU A 336 20.31 3.91 30.12
#